data_AF-A0A0U4FIN6-F1
#
_entry.id   AF-A0A0U4FIN6-F1
#
_cell.length_a   1.000
_cell.length_b   1.000
_cell.length_c   1.000
_cell.angle_alpha   90.00
_cell.angle_beta   90.00
_cell.angle_gamma   90.00
#
_symmetry.space_group_name_H-M   'P 1'
#
loop_
_entity.id
_entity.type
_entity.pdbx_description
1 polymer ?
#
loop_
_entity_poly.entity_id
_entity_poly.type
_entity_poly.pdbx_seq_one_letter_code
_entity_poly.pdbx_strand_id
1 'polypeptide(L)'
;MSDYTIQQLNVYEYLGKACDPLFNAICHMRQGSSKYIPEIKVTLIKNRHGLYEMASESNHECYSNKEDLYECVSEILNYSSLRGI
;
A
#
# COMPACT_ATOMS: atom_id res chain seq x y z
N MET A 1 -16.39 0.29 -21.09
CA MET A 1 -15.10 -0.34 -21.41
C MET A 1 -14.10 0.29 -20.46
N SER A 2 -13.57 -0.47 -19.50
CA SER A 2 -12.58 0.02 -18.54
C SER A 2 -11.20 -0.10 -19.17
N ASP A 3 -10.55 1.04 -19.42
CA ASP A 3 -9.18 1.10 -19.91
C ASP A 3 -8.24 0.52 -18.84
N TYR A 4 -7.68 -0.66 -19.12
CA TYR A 4 -6.62 -1.24 -18.30
C TYR A 4 -5.32 -0.51 -18.64
N THR A 5 -5.06 0.62 -17.98
CA THR A 5 -3.75 1.27 -18.01
C THR A 5 -2.73 0.36 -17.35
N ILE A 6 -1.99 -0.41 -18.16
CA ILE A 6 -0.79 -1.10 -17.70
C ILE A 6 0.23 -0.01 -17.33
N GLN A 7 0.39 0.26 -16.04
CA GLN A 7 1.44 1.14 -15.55
C GLN A 7 2.80 0.49 -15.86
N GLN A 8 3.50 1.03 -16.85
CA GLN A 8 4.91 0.69 -17.10
C GLN A 8 5.77 1.45 -16.10
N LEU A 9 6.26 0.75 -15.07
CA LEU A 9 7.27 1.28 -14.15
C LEU A 9 8.63 1.33 -14.87
N ASN A 10 9.35 2.44 -14.72
CA ASN A 10 10.75 2.50 -15.11
C ASN A 10 11.55 1.52 -14.22
N VAL A 11 12.58 0.87 -14.76
CA VAL A 11 13.47 -0.04 -14.04
C VAL A 11 13.96 0.56 -12.73
N TYR A 12 14.31 1.85 -12.72
CA TYR A 12 14.79 2.53 -11.51
C TYR A 12 13.69 2.73 -10.46
N GLU A 13 12.47 3.04 -10.88
CA GLU A 13 11.32 3.15 -9.97
C GLU A 13 10.98 1.79 -9.37
N TYR A 14 11.04 0.73 -10.19
CA TYR A 14 10.85 -0.64 -9.72
C TYR A 14 11.94 -1.05 -8.72
N LEU A 15 13.22 -0.79 -9.01
CA LEU A 15 14.31 -1.11 -8.09
C LEU A 15 14.21 -0.31 -6.77
N GLY A 16 13.78 0.95 -6.84
CA GLY A 16 13.48 1.76 -5.67
C GLY A 16 12.38 1.14 -4.81
N LYS A 17 11.23 0.81 -5.42
CA LYS A 17 10.09 0.16 -4.74
C LYS A 17 10.49 -1.22 -4.19
N ALA A 18 11.24 -2.04 -4.93
CA ALA A 18 11.66 -3.37 -4.50
C ALA A 18 12.62 -3.35 -3.30
N CYS A 19 13.39 -2.27 -3.12
CA CYS A 19 14.22 -2.07 -1.93
C CYS A 19 13.44 -1.50 -0.74
N ASP A 20 12.21 -1.05 -0.94
CA ASP A 20 11.41 -0.43 0.11
C ASP A 20 10.80 -1.49 1.07
N PRO A 21 11.03 -1.38 2.39
CA PRO A 21 10.49 -2.33 3.37
C PRO A 21 8.96 -2.40 3.41
N LEU A 22 8.26 -1.29 3.17
CA LEU A 22 6.80 -1.23 3.11
C LEU A 22 6.30 -1.97 1.86
N PHE A 23 6.89 -1.70 0.70
CA PHE A 23 6.49 -2.38 -0.54
C PHE A 23 6.71 -3.90 -0.43
N ASN A 24 7.86 -4.31 0.12
CA ASN A 24 8.15 -5.72 0.39
C ASN A 24 7.15 -6.33 1.38
N ALA A 25 6.80 -5.61 2.45
CA ALA A 25 5.79 -6.07 3.39
C ALA A 25 4.44 -6.32 2.71
N ILE A 26 3.98 -5.39 1.85
CA ILE A 26 2.73 -5.52 1.09
C ILE A 26 2.82 -6.72 0.12
N CYS A 27 3.93 -6.85 -0.60
CA CYS A 27 4.16 -7.97 -1.54
C CYS A 27 4.07 -9.33 -0.85
N HIS A 28 4.59 -9.44 0.38
CA HIS A 28 4.62 -10.69 1.14
C HIS A 28 3.42 -10.89 2.06
N MET A 29 2.42 -10.00 2.05
CA MET A 29 1.18 -10.21 2.81
C MET A 29 0.46 -11.47 2.33
N ARG A 30 0.13 -12.33 3.30
CA ARG A 30 -0.67 -13.55 3.06
C ARG A 30 -2.13 -13.17 2.86
N GLN A 31 -2.83 -13.93 2.04
CA GLN A 31 -4.27 -13.76 1.87
C GLN A 31 -5.00 -14.03 3.19
N GLY A 32 -5.96 -13.17 3.53
CA GLY A 32 -6.65 -13.18 4.83
C GLY A 32 -5.82 -12.64 6.00
N SER A 33 -4.66 -12.01 5.75
CA SER A 33 -3.83 -11.40 6.79
C SER A 33 -3.98 -9.89 6.83
N SER A 34 -3.66 -9.32 7.99
CA SER A 34 -3.58 -7.89 8.21
C SER A 34 -2.25 -7.51 8.85
N LYS A 35 -1.83 -6.27 8.62
CA LYS A 35 -0.63 -5.67 9.20
C LYS A 35 -0.96 -4.26 9.64
N TYR A 36 -0.72 -3.96 10.92
CA TYR A 36 -0.88 -2.62 11.48
C TYR A 36 0.39 -1.80 11.25
N ILE A 37 0.23 -0.53 10.86
CA ILE A 37 1.29 0.46 10.71
C ILE A 37 1.08 1.55 11.77
N PRO A 38 1.83 1.50 12.89
CA PRO A 38 1.65 2.41 14.02
C PRO A 38 1.82 3.89 13.66
N GLU A 39 2.73 4.20 12.74
CA GLU A 39 3.15 5.55 12.37
C GLU A 39 1.99 6.39 11.83
N ILE A 40 1.04 5.75 11.14
CA ILE A 40 -0.12 6.40 10.53
C ILE A 40 -1.45 5.83 11.04
N LYS A 41 -1.40 4.93 12.04
CA LYS A 41 -2.56 4.27 12.66
C LYS A 41 -3.51 3.62 11.65
N VAL A 42 -2.95 2.99 10.61
CA VAL A 42 -3.74 2.24 9.62
C VAL A 42 -3.43 0.76 9.69
N THR A 43 -4.43 -0.05 9.34
CA THR A 43 -4.30 -1.48 9.15
C THR A 43 -4.38 -1.79 7.67
N LEU A 44 -3.30 -2.35 7.12
CA LEU A 44 -3.30 -2.93 5.79
C LEU A 44 -3.89 -4.34 5.88
N ILE A 45 -4.77 -4.69 4.95
CA ILE A 45 -5.43 -5.99 4.93
C ILE A 45 -5.30 -6.55 3.52
N LYS A 46 -4.95 -7.83 3.40
CA LYS A 46 -5.13 -8.58 2.17
C LYS A 46 -6.31 -9.50 2.39
N ASN A 47 -7.45 -9.16 1.83
CA ASN A 47 -8.69 -9.85 2.13
C ASN A 47 -8.71 -11.27 1.55
N ARG A 48 -9.79 -12.00 1.84
CA ARG A 48 -9.97 -13.39 1.41
C ARG A 48 -10.12 -13.53 -0.10
N HIS A 49 -10.43 -12.45 -0.80
CA HIS A 49 -10.55 -12.40 -2.25
C HIS A 49 -9.24 -12.00 -2.94
N GLY A 50 -8.18 -11.74 -2.17
CA GLY A 50 -6.86 -11.34 -2.69
C GLY A 50 -6.74 -9.85 -2.99
N LEU A 51 -7.75 -9.05 -2.63
CA LEU A 51 -7.72 -7.60 -2.76
C LEU A 51 -7.00 -6.97 -1.56
N TYR A 52 -6.43 -5.80 -1.80
CA TYR A 52 -5.75 -5.02 -0.79
C TYR A 52 -6.71 -3.98 -0.21
N GLU A 53 -6.65 -3.76 1.09
CA GLU A 53 -7.49 -2.78 1.78
C GLU A 53 -6.66 -2.02 2.79
N MET A 54 -7.02 -0.76 3.02
CA MET A 54 -6.51 0.07 4.08
C MET A 54 -7.67 0.48 4.99
N ALA A 55 -7.57 0.14 6.27
CA ALA A 55 -8.55 0.48 7.29
C ALA A 55 -7.92 1.41 8.33
N SER A 56 -8.49 2.59 8.51
CA SER A 56 -8.24 3.46 9.67
C SER A 56 -9.50 3.54 10.54
N GLU A 57 -9.46 4.29 11.63
CA GLU A 57 -10.64 4.50 12.49
C GLU A 57 -11.80 5.17 11.75
N SER A 58 -11.52 5.99 10.74
CA SER A 58 -12.50 6.84 10.07
C SER A 58 -12.70 6.52 8.59
N ASN A 59 -11.81 5.73 7.98
CA ASN A 59 -11.83 5.49 6.54
C ASN A 59 -11.48 4.03 6.21
N HIS A 60 -12.12 3.51 5.16
CA HIS A 60 -11.81 2.18 4.62
C HIS A 60 -11.73 2.30 3.10
N GLU A 61 -10.57 1.96 2.56
CA GLU A 61 -10.30 2.07 1.13
C GLU A 61 -9.83 0.73 0.57
N CYS A 62 -10.30 0.40 -0.63
CA CYS A 62 -10.03 -0.85 -1.32
C CYS A 62 -9.17 -0.59 -2.57
N TYR A 63 -8.19 -1.47 -2.77
CA TYR A 63 -7.18 -1.37 -3.82
C TYR A 63 -7.12 -2.67 -4.61
N SER A 64 -7.08 -2.55 -5.93
CA SER A 64 -7.06 -3.71 -6.84
C SER A 64 -5.65 -4.27 -7.06
N ASN A 65 -4.63 -3.47 -6.80
CA ASN A 65 -3.24 -3.87 -6.92
C ASN A 65 -2.42 -3.38 -5.70
N LYS A 66 -1.18 -3.88 -5.59
CA LYS A 66 -0.30 -3.59 -4.46
C LYS A 66 0.41 -2.24 -4.61
N GLU A 67 0.58 -1.79 -5.86
CA GLU A 67 1.22 -0.54 -6.22
C GLU A 67 0.41 0.66 -5.74
N ASP A 68 -0.91 0.68 -5.98
CA ASP A 68 -1.82 1.73 -5.54
C ASP A 68 -1.88 1.80 -4.01
N LEU A 69 -1.95 0.63 -3.33
CA LEU A 69 -1.92 0.58 -1.87
C LEU A 69 -0.59 1.16 -1.35
N TYR A 70 0.53 0.78 -1.95
CA TYR A 70 1.84 1.28 -1.56
C TYR A 70 1.96 2.79 -1.76
N GLU A 71 1.52 3.31 -2.90
CA GLU A 71 1.58 4.75 -3.18
C GLU A 71 0.79 5.55 -2.16
N CYS A 72 -0.46 5.14 -1.87
CA CYS A 72 -1.27 5.81 -0.85
C CYS A 72 -0.60 5.77 0.54
N VAL A 73 -0.16 4.60 0.98
CA VAL A 73 0.46 4.45 2.30
C VAL A 73 1.78 5.22 2.40
N SER A 74 2.58 5.22 1.34
CA SER A 74 3.84 5.97 1.25
C SER A 74 3.60 7.48 1.30
N GLU A 75 2.59 7.99 0.58
CA GLU A 75 2.20 9.40 0.65
C GLU A 75 1.78 9.81 2.05
N ILE A 76 0.93 9.00 2.72
CA ILE A 76 0.50 9.27 4.10
C ILE A 76 1.69 9.28 5.05
N LEU A 77 2.59 8.29 4.95
CA LEU A 77 3.80 8.19 5.79
C LEU A 77 4.76 9.38 5.58
N ASN A 78 4.98 9.78 4.33
CA ASN A 78 5.80 10.93 4.01
C ASN A 78 5.17 12.21 4.55
N TYR A 79 3.85 12.35 4.41
CA TYR A 79 3.13 13.50 4.96
C TYR A 79 3.20 13.56 6.50
N SER A 80 3.03 12.43 7.18
CA SER A 80 3.18 12.37 8.64
C SER A 80 4.61 12.65 9.08
N SER A 81 5.62 12.12 8.36
CA SER A 81 7.03 12.38 8.66
C SER A 81 7.42 13.85 8.48
N LEU A 82 6.87 14.52 7.47
CA LEU A 82 7.12 15.95 7.22
C LEU A 82 6.46 16.85 8.26
N ARG A 83 5.37 16.41 8.90
CA ARG A 83 4.67 17.17 9.93
C ARG A 83 5.19 16.94 11.35
N GLY A 84 6.11 15.99 11.56
CA GLY A 84 6.75 15.75 12.86
C GLY A 84 5.74 15.55 13.99
N ILE A 85 4.72 14.72 13.73
CA ILE A 85 3.74 14.30 14.75
C ILE A 85 4.31 13.10 15.51
#